data_AF-A0A2V0P0U3-F1
#
_entry.id   AF-A0A2V0P0U3-F1
#
_cell.length_a   1.000
_cell.length_b   1.000
_cell.length_c   1.000
_cell.angle_alpha   90.00
_cell.angle_beta   90.00
_cell.angle_gamma   90.00
#
_symmetry.space_group_name_H-M   'P 1'
#
loop_
_entity.id
_entity.type
_entity.pdbx_description
1 polymer ?
#
loop_
_entity_poly.entity_id
_entity_poly.type
_entity_poly.pdbx_seq_one_letter_code
_entity_poly.pdbx_strand_id
1 'polypeptide(L)'
;MLLPLVSGPSGELVEWALVELQGRVEQQLDIEPGTPLPVGTLQLSAASKDVVQLQVGYHLMEGKKVPLKKPLAILEKRSGGGSGGGGGGGGMEVDGAGPSGRESGSAGGGGGGGGEEGAEEQQGAACSYEIIGVIRHKYLFKNRPKALISKPTGRVGG
;
A
#
# COMPACT_ATOMS: atom_id res chain seq x y z
N MET A 1 -8.03 6.86 -2.71
CA MET A 1 -6.94 6.84 -3.72
C MET A 1 -6.04 8.04 -3.48
N LEU A 2 -4.72 7.89 -3.64
CA LEU A 2 -3.76 8.99 -3.50
C LEU A 2 -3.36 9.50 -4.89
N LEU A 3 -3.35 10.81 -5.08
CA LEU A 3 -2.94 11.46 -6.32
C LEU A 3 -1.74 12.37 -6.06
N PRO A 4 -0.61 12.18 -6.76
CA PRO A 4 0.48 13.16 -6.73
C PRO A 4 0.01 14.45 -7.40
N LEU A 5 0.10 15.59 -6.71
CA LEU A 5 -0.13 16.90 -7.30
C LEU A 5 1.25 17.53 -7.57
N VAL A 6 1.64 17.59 -8.84
CA VAL A 6 2.87 18.28 -9.22
C VAL A 6 2.67 19.78 -8.95
N SER A 7 3.50 20.35 -8.09
CA SER A 7 3.48 21.79 -7.85
C SER A 7 4.86 22.28 -7.47
N GLY A 8 5.69 22.47 -8.50
CA GLY A 8 6.94 23.21 -8.43
C GLY A 8 7.36 23.61 -9.85
N PRO A 9 8.00 24.77 -10.05
CA PRO A 9 8.54 25.17 -11.36
C PRO A 9 9.60 24.19 -11.91
N SER A 10 10.16 23.34 -11.04
CA SER A 10 11.11 22.27 -11.35
C SER A 10 10.47 20.87 -11.48
N GLY A 11 9.14 20.74 -11.38
CA GLY A 11 8.47 19.44 -11.38
C GLY A 11 8.60 18.65 -10.08
N GLU A 12 9.14 19.26 -9.02
CA GLU A 12 9.23 18.63 -7.70
C GLU A 12 7.83 18.37 -7.12
N LEU A 13 7.62 17.14 -6.65
CA LEU A 13 6.36 16.67 -6.08
C LEU A 13 6.29 17.02 -4.59
N VAL A 14 5.61 18.11 -4.26
CA VAL A 14 5.55 18.59 -2.87
C VAL A 14 4.17 18.39 -2.23
N GLU A 15 3.11 18.24 -3.03
CA GLU A 15 1.75 18.08 -2.52
C GLU A 15 1.06 16.83 -3.07
N TRP A 16 0.30 16.15 -2.21
CA TRP A 16 -0.54 15.03 -2.59
C TRP A 16 -2.00 15.32 -2.26
N ALA A 17 -2.91 14.71 -3.01
CA ALA A 17 -4.33 14.76 -2.75
C ALA A 17 -4.90 13.38 -2.44
N LEU A 18 -5.87 13.36 -1.52
CA LEU A 18 -6.70 12.20 -1.28
C LEU A 18 -7.98 12.30 -2.13
N VAL A 19 -8.31 11.25 -2.87
CA VAL A 19 -9.63 11.08 -3.49
C VAL A 19 -10.46 10.13 -2.63
N GLU A 20 -11.60 10.63 -2.18
CA GLU A 20 -12.59 9.91 -1.37
C GLU A 20 -13.86 9.69 -2.19
N LEU A 21 -14.17 8.42 -2.44
CA LEU A 21 -15.31 7.96 -3.22
C LEU A 21 -16.27 7.20 -2.31
N GLN A 22 -17.58 7.36 -2.52
CA GLN A 22 -18.57 6.45 -1.93
C GLN A 22 -18.73 5.21 -2.79
N GLY A 23 -18.40 4.05 -2.23
CA GLY A 23 -18.44 2.76 -2.92
C GLY A 23 -17.06 2.21 -3.22
N ARG A 24 -16.96 1.35 -4.23
CA ARG A 24 -15.72 0.69 -4.65
C ARG A 24 -15.46 0.99 -6.12
N VAL A 25 -14.17 1.02 -6.49
CA VAL A 25 -13.73 1.05 -7.89
C VAL A 25 -13.47 -0.39 -8.29
N GLU A 26 -14.12 -0.85 -9.35
CA GLU A 26 -14.00 -2.21 -9.87
C GLU A 26 -13.30 -2.19 -11.22
N GLN A 27 -12.32 -3.08 -11.40
CA GLN A 27 -11.68 -3.31 -12.68
C GLN A 27 -12.51 -4.34 -13.45
N GLN A 28 -12.99 -3.97 -14.63
CA GLN A 28 -13.81 -4.86 -15.46
C GLN A 28 -13.01 -5.68 -16.48
N LEU A 29 -11.74 -5.30 -16.72
CA LEU A 29 -10.86 -5.94 -17.69
C LEU A 29 -9.85 -6.83 -16.98
N ASP A 30 -9.63 -8.03 -17.52
CA ASP A 30 -8.52 -8.86 -17.11
C ASP A 30 -7.23 -8.31 -17.73
N ILE A 31 -6.37 -7.73 -16.90
CA ILE A 31 -5.14 -7.06 -17.34
C ILE A 31 -4.00 -7.63 -16.51
N GLU A 32 -2.90 -7.95 -17.18
CA GLU A 32 -1.68 -8.42 -16.54
C GLU A 32 -1.28 -7.52 -15.35
N PRO A 33 -1.02 -8.10 -14.17
CA PRO A 33 -0.61 -7.34 -12.99
C PRO A 33 0.55 -6.40 -13.28
N GLY A 34 0.48 -5.17 -12.78
CA GLY A 34 1.52 -4.15 -12.95
C GLY A 34 1.41 -3.33 -14.23
N THR A 35 0.50 -3.65 -15.15
CA THR A 35 0.23 -2.79 -16.30
C THR A 35 -0.48 -1.51 -15.83
N PRO A 36 0.05 -0.30 -16.13
CA PRO A 36 -0.63 0.94 -15.80
C PRO A 36 -1.96 1.04 -16.56
N LEU A 37 -3.07 1.08 -15.83
CA LEU A 37 -4.41 1.27 -16.40
C LEU A 37 -4.89 2.70 -16.14
N PRO A 38 -5.15 3.50 -17.19
CA PRO A 38 -5.86 4.76 -17.03
C PRO A 38 -7.26 4.51 -16.44
N VAL A 39 -7.45 4.84 -15.16
CA VAL A 39 -8.74 4.62 -14.46
C VAL A 39 -9.79 5.65 -14.89
N GLY A 40 -9.36 6.87 -15.21
CA GLY A 40 -10.28 7.96 -15.50
C GLY A 40 -9.61 9.33 -15.60
N THR A 41 -10.44 10.36 -15.67
CA THR A 41 -9.99 11.76 -15.75
C THR A 41 -10.56 12.56 -14.59
N LEU A 42 -9.69 13.23 -13.85
CA LEU A 42 -10.04 14.21 -12.83
C LEU A 42 -9.85 15.62 -13.42
N GLN A 43 -10.90 16.44 -13.38
CA GLN A 43 -10.86 17.80 -13.91
C GLN A 43 -11.34 18.79 -12.86
N LEU A 44 -10.55 19.83 -12.60
CA LEU A 44 -10.98 20.97 -11.79
C LEU A 44 -11.84 21.89 -12.65
N SER A 45 -12.91 22.42 -12.08
CA SER A 45 -13.77 23.37 -12.80
C SER A 45 -13.04 24.69 -13.03
N ALA A 46 -13.13 25.21 -14.25
CA ALA A 46 -12.62 26.55 -14.58
C ALA A 46 -13.37 27.65 -13.81
N ALA A 47 -14.63 27.41 -13.44
CA ALA A 47 -15.47 28.38 -12.74
C ALA A 47 -15.24 28.39 -11.22
N SER A 48 -14.76 27.29 -10.64
CA SER A 48 -14.50 27.20 -9.20
C SER A 48 -13.43 26.15 -8.90
N LYS A 49 -12.40 26.57 -8.16
CA LYS A 49 -11.33 25.68 -7.68
C LYS A 49 -11.81 24.64 -6.66
N ASP A 50 -13.02 24.82 -6.13
CA ASP A 50 -13.63 23.91 -5.16
C ASP A 50 -14.51 22.85 -5.80
N VAL A 51 -14.85 22.99 -7.08
CA VAL A 51 -15.65 22.02 -7.84
C VAL A 51 -14.72 21.15 -8.68
N VAL A 52 -14.90 19.84 -8.57
CA VAL A 52 -14.10 18.85 -9.31
C VAL A 52 -15.03 17.82 -9.96
N GLN A 53 -14.68 17.40 -11.16
CA GLN A 53 -15.36 16.32 -11.87
C GLN A 53 -14.42 15.13 -12.01
N LEU A 54 -14.93 13.94 -11.72
CA LEU A 54 -14.23 12.69 -11.93
C LEU A 54 -15.05 11.84 -12.90
N GLN A 55 -14.43 11.49 -14.02
CA GLN A 55 -14.96 10.55 -14.98
C GLN A 55 -14.21 9.22 -14.86
N VAL A 56 -14.94 8.12 -14.65
CA VAL A 56 -14.42 6.74 -14.64
C VAL A 56 -15.30 5.91 -15.58
N GLY A 57 -14.76 5.47 -16.72
CA GLY A 57 -15.55 4.87 -17.78
C GLY A 57 -16.70 5.78 -18.23
N TYR A 58 -17.94 5.28 -18.16
CA TYR A 58 -19.19 6.01 -18.48
C TYR A 58 -19.78 6.77 -17.29
N HIS A 59 -19.14 6.72 -16.13
CA HIS A 59 -19.63 7.36 -14.92
C HIS A 59 -18.98 8.73 -14.74
N LEU A 60 -19.82 9.77 -14.61
CA LEU A 60 -19.42 11.11 -14.23
C LEU A 60 -19.89 11.40 -12.81
N MET A 61 -18.97 11.86 -11.97
CA MET A 61 -19.25 12.30 -10.61
C MET A 61 -18.78 13.74 -10.44
N GLU A 62 -19.63 14.55 -9.82
CA GLU A 62 -19.24 15.85 -9.32
C GLU A 62 -18.88 15.72 -7.84
N GLY A 63 -17.73 16.29 -7.49
CA GLY A 63 -17.19 16.31 -6.15
C GLY A 63 -16.74 17.71 -5.76
N LYS A 64 -16.18 17.79 -4.55
CA LYS A 64 -15.67 19.04 -3.98
C LYS A 64 -14.25 18.89 -3.46
N LYS A 65 -13.43 19.92 -3.64
CA LYS A 65 -12.17 20.07 -2.90
C LYS A 65 -12.50 20.51 -1.47
N VAL A 66 -11.99 19.78 -0.49
CA VAL A 66 -12.28 20.04 0.94
C VAL A 66 -10.96 20.04 1.72
N PRO A 67 -10.65 21.11 2.48
CA PRO A 67 -9.48 21.11 3.36
C PRO A 67 -9.63 20.10 4.49
N LEU A 68 -8.54 19.42 4.83
CA LEU A 68 -8.50 18.52 5.98
C LEU A 68 -8.25 19.32 7.25
N LYS A 69 -9.06 19.10 8.29
CA LYS A 69 -8.85 19.70 9.62
C LYS A 69 -7.51 19.28 10.24
N LYS A 70 -7.03 18.09 9.88
CA LYS A 70 -5.73 17.54 10.26
C LYS A 70 -5.05 17.04 8.98
N PRO A 71 -3.99 17.72 8.50
CA PRO A 71 -3.21 17.23 7.36
C PRO A 71 -2.62 15.85 7.65
N LEU A 72 -2.43 15.06 6.60
CA LEU A 72 -1.87 13.70 6.70
C LEU A 72 -0.48 13.67 6.05
N ALA A 73 0.47 12.98 6.67
CA ALA A 73 1.76 12.67 6.03
C ALA A 73 1.63 11.38 5.21
N ILE A 74 2.30 11.32 4.06
CA ILE A 74 2.48 10.08 3.30
C ILE A 74 3.85 9.53 3.68
N LEU A 75 3.85 8.28 4.12
CA LEU A 75 5.04 7.58 4.59
C LEU A 75 5.36 6.44 3.64
N GLU A 76 6.60 6.38 3.17
CA GLU A 76 7.15 5.22 2.49
C GLU A 76 7.90 4.36 3.50
N LYS A 77 7.59 3.06 3.55
CA LYS A 77 8.32 2.12 4.40
C LYS A 77 9.66 1.80 3.71
N ARG A 78 10.77 2.00 4.41
CA ARG A 78 12.07 1.48 3.99
C ARG A 78 12.18 0.04 4.49
N SER A 79 12.33 -0.93 3.59
CA SER A 79 12.71 -2.29 3.98
C SER A 79 14.19 -2.27 4.37
N GLY A 80 14.50 -2.57 5.65
CA GLY A 80 15.88 -2.72 6.12
C GLY A 80 16.56 -3.89 5.42
N GLY A 81 17.25 -3.60 4.32
CA GLY A 81 18.09 -4.57 3.62
C GLY A 81 19.48 -4.58 4.24
N GLY A 82 19.77 -5.61 5.03
CA GLY A 82 21.14 -6.01 5.33
C GLY A 82 21.89 -6.23 4.02
N SER A 83 22.95 -5.46 3.83
CA SER A 83 23.95 -5.69 2.79
C SER A 83 24.86 -6.83 3.23
N GLY A 84 25.00 -7.84 2.36
CA GLY A 84 25.92 -8.98 2.50
C GLY A 84 25.28 -10.19 1.79
N GLY A 85 25.68 -10.65 0.61
CA GLY A 85 26.98 -10.60 -0.02
C GLY A 85 27.78 -11.87 0.31
N GLY A 86 27.56 -12.94 -0.47
CA GLY A 86 28.56 -13.98 -0.72
C GLY A 86 28.43 -15.33 0.04
N GLY A 87 28.04 -16.36 -0.71
CA GLY A 87 28.82 -17.60 -0.90
C GLY A 87 28.97 -18.61 0.25
N GLY A 88 28.76 -19.89 -0.08
CA GLY A 88 29.41 -21.02 0.61
C GLY A 88 28.45 -22.10 1.08
N GLY A 89 28.52 -23.27 0.44
CA GLY A 89 27.69 -24.43 0.73
C GLY A 89 28.02 -25.14 2.05
N GLY A 90 27.22 -26.17 2.32
CA GLY A 90 27.42 -27.08 3.43
C GLY A 90 26.15 -27.88 3.71
N GLY A 91 25.87 -28.86 2.85
CA GLY A 91 24.96 -29.95 3.23
C GLY A 91 25.62 -30.76 4.33
N MET A 92 24.85 -31.08 5.38
CA MET A 92 25.23 -32.09 6.36
C MET A 92 24.10 -33.12 6.45
N GLU A 93 24.34 -34.26 5.82
CA GLU A 93 23.72 -35.55 6.15
C GLU A 93 24.08 -35.93 7.59
N VAL A 94 23.11 -36.47 8.33
CA VAL A 94 23.37 -37.16 9.60
C VAL A 94 22.72 -38.53 9.56
N ASP A 95 23.57 -39.56 9.38
CA ASP A 95 23.26 -40.96 9.64
C ASP A 95 23.04 -41.19 11.15
N GLY A 96 21.97 -41.92 11.50
CA GLY A 96 21.65 -42.27 12.88
C GLY A 96 21.47 -43.78 13.06
N ALA A 97 22.57 -44.50 13.24
CA ALA A 97 22.57 -45.87 13.75
C ALA A 97 22.24 -45.89 15.25
N GLY A 98 21.38 -46.82 15.69
CA GLY A 98 21.24 -47.20 17.11
C GLY A 98 22.50 -47.90 17.65
N PRO A 99 22.60 -48.25 18.96
CA PRO A 99 21.61 -49.16 19.58
C PRO A 99 21.35 -49.03 21.11
N SER A 100 20.30 -49.75 21.53
CA SER A 100 20.04 -50.53 22.77
C SER A 100 20.61 -50.13 24.15
N GLY A 101 19.73 -50.19 25.18
CA GLY A 101 20.12 -50.57 26.55
C GLY A 101 19.15 -50.09 27.65
N ARG A 102 18.48 -51.03 28.33
CA ARG A 102 17.67 -50.86 29.58
C ARG A 102 18.66 -50.72 30.77
N GLU A 103 18.39 -50.18 31.97
CA GLU A 103 17.32 -50.45 32.95
C GLU A 103 17.48 -49.53 34.21
N SER A 104 16.35 -49.23 34.88
CA SER A 104 16.06 -48.82 36.28
C SER A 104 17.15 -48.32 37.29
N GLY A 105 16.86 -47.20 37.98
CA GLY A 105 17.42 -46.86 39.30
C GLY A 105 16.88 -45.54 39.92
N SER A 106 16.31 -45.61 41.12
CA SER A 106 15.68 -44.53 41.91
C SER A 106 16.64 -43.90 42.94
N ALA A 107 16.62 -42.58 43.12
CA ALA A 107 16.67 -41.86 44.42
C ALA A 107 16.79 -40.32 44.21
N GLY A 108 16.21 -39.55 45.13
CA GLY A 108 16.00 -38.09 45.02
C GLY A 108 17.16 -37.19 45.45
N GLY A 109 16.86 -35.89 45.54
CA GLY A 109 17.73 -34.86 46.12
C GLY A 109 17.66 -33.54 45.36
N GLY A 110 17.18 -32.49 46.03
CA GLY A 110 16.95 -31.16 45.44
C GLY A 110 18.20 -30.31 45.26
N GLY A 111 18.00 -29.11 44.70
CA GLY A 111 19.02 -28.07 44.61
C GLY A 111 18.70 -27.08 43.50
N GLY A 112 18.38 -25.84 43.88
CA GLY A 112 18.16 -24.75 42.94
C GLY A 112 19.42 -24.30 42.21
N GLY A 113 19.22 -23.61 41.09
CA GLY A 113 20.29 -22.95 40.35
C GLY A 113 19.66 -22.17 39.21
N GLY A 114 19.72 -20.84 39.29
CA GLY A 114 19.22 -19.94 38.27
C GLY A 114 19.91 -20.18 36.93
N GLY A 115 19.11 -20.42 35.91
CA GLY A 115 19.47 -20.13 34.53
C GLY A 115 18.71 -18.86 34.16
N GLU A 116 19.41 -17.73 34.11
CA GLU A 116 18.93 -16.60 33.32
C GLU A 116 18.85 -17.10 31.88
N GLU A 117 17.64 -17.43 31.46
CA GLU A 117 17.32 -17.70 30.07
C GLU A 117 17.72 -16.45 29.29
N GLY A 118 18.82 -16.57 28.56
CA GLY A 118 19.22 -15.58 27.57
C GLY A 118 18.06 -15.41 26.60
N ALA A 119 17.30 -14.34 26.78
CA ALA A 119 16.36 -13.88 25.79
C ALA A 119 17.19 -13.54 24.56
N GLU A 120 17.23 -14.47 23.60
CA GLU A 120 17.63 -14.16 22.23
C GLU A 120 16.66 -13.08 21.74
N GLU A 121 17.06 -11.82 21.90
CA GLU A 121 16.46 -10.70 21.22
C GLU A 121 16.61 -10.97 19.72
N GLN A 122 15.57 -11.57 19.15
CA GLN A 122 15.34 -11.50 17.71
C GLN A 122 15.41 -10.03 17.35
N GLN A 123 16.53 -9.62 16.76
CA GLN A 123 16.74 -8.27 16.25
C GLN A 123 15.63 -8.03 15.21
N GLY A 124 14.53 -7.44 15.67
CA GLY A 124 13.43 -7.04 14.82
C GLY A 124 14.01 -6.15 13.74
N ALA A 125 13.85 -6.56 12.48
CA ALA A 125 14.33 -5.79 11.34
C ALA A 125 13.94 -4.32 11.52
N ALA A 126 14.93 -3.43 11.58
CA ALA A 126 14.71 -2.02 11.84
C ALA A 126 13.69 -1.46 10.82
N CYS A 127 12.51 -1.08 11.30
CA CYS A 127 11.44 -0.58 10.46
C CYS A 127 11.52 0.95 10.43
N SER A 128 12.16 1.50 9.40
CA SER A 128 12.23 2.95 9.18
C SER A 128 11.21 3.39 8.12
N TYR A 129 10.80 4.65 8.22
CA TYR A 129 9.84 5.29 7.33
C TYR A 129 10.37 6.64 6.88
N GLU A 130 10.09 7.00 5.64
CA GLU A 130 10.42 8.30 5.06
C GLU A 130 9.14 9.07 4.74
N ILE A 131 9.14 10.37 5.04
CA ILE A 131 8.04 11.26 4.68
C ILE A 131 8.24 11.72 3.24
N ILE A 132 7.36 11.27 2.35
CA ILE A 132 7.44 11.58 0.90
C ILE A 132 6.39 12.60 0.44
N GLY A 133 5.55 13.09 1.36
CA GLY A 133 4.56 14.11 1.03
C GLY A 133 3.57 14.43 2.15
N VAL A 134 2.78 15.47 1.91
CA VAL A 134 1.70 15.90 2.80
C VAL A 134 0.41 16.06 2.01
N ILE A 135 -0.70 15.60 2.60
CA ILE A 135 -2.05 15.78 2.10
C ILE A 135 -2.75 16.83 2.96
N ARG A 136 -3.09 17.97 2.36
CA ARG A 136 -3.84 19.06 3.01
C ARG A 136 -5.30 19.11 2.61
N HIS A 137 -5.62 18.54 1.45
CA HIS A 137 -6.95 18.57 0.86
C HIS A 137 -7.39 17.18 0.40
N LYS A 138 -8.70 16.96 0.40
CA LYS A 138 -9.32 15.81 -0.27
C LYS A 138 -10.28 16.26 -1.37
N TYR A 139 -10.38 15.47 -2.43
CA TYR A 139 -11.45 15.54 -3.42
C TYR A 139 -12.52 14.53 -3.02
N LEU A 140 -13.69 15.05 -2.65
CA LEU A 140 -14.76 14.29 -2.05
C LEU A 140 -15.92 14.13 -3.03
N PHE A 141 -16.24 12.88 -3.38
CA PHE A 141 -17.33 12.51 -4.27
C PHE A 141 -18.37 11.71 -3.49
N LYS A 142 -19.42 12.41 -3.02
CA LYS A 142 -20.52 11.83 -2.22
C LYS A 142 -21.79 11.56 -3.02
N ASN A 143 -21.87 12.09 -4.23
CA ASN A 143 -23.06 11.95 -5.06
C ASN A 143 -22.97 10.67 -5.88
N ARG A 144 -24.13 10.08 -6.18
CA ARG A 144 -24.19 8.90 -7.04
C ARG A 144 -23.61 9.22 -8.43
N PRO A 145 -22.87 8.29 -9.05
CA PRO A 145 -22.38 8.48 -10.41
C PRO A 145 -23.52 8.66 -11.41
N LYS A 146 -23.40 9.68 -12.26
CA LYS A 146 -24.31 9.92 -13.39
C LYS A 146 -23.77 9.23 -14.63
N ALA A 147 -24.64 8.63 -15.43
CA ALA A 147 -24.22 8.07 -16.71
C ALA A 147 -23.96 9.20 -17.72
N LEU A 148 -22.84 9.12 -18.43
CA LEU A 148 -22.60 9.88 -19.65
C LEU A 148 -23.37 9.19 -20.78
N ILE A 149 -24.58 9.68 -21.06
CA ILE A 149 -25.34 9.24 -22.23
C ILE A 149 -24.67 9.87 -23.46
N SER A 150 -23.85 9.10 -24.19
CA SER A 150 -23.54 9.48 -25.56
C SER A 150 -24.84 9.38 -26.35
N LYS A 151 -25.33 10.49 -26.91
CA LYS A 151 -26.32 10.37 -27.98
C LYS A 151 -25.63 9.59 -29.10
N PRO A 152 -26.17 8.44 -29.57
CA PRO A 152 -25.62 7.82 -30.76
C PRO A 152 -25.70 8.86 -31.87
N THR A 153 -24.55 9.24 -32.43
CA THR A 153 -24.50 10.02 -33.65
C THR A 153 -25.21 9.19 -34.69
N GLY A 154 -26.45 9.57 -35.01
CA GLY A 154 -27.26 8.90 -36.02
C GLY A 154 -26.41 8.75 -37.27
N ARG A 155 -26.31 7.52 -37.78
CA ARG A 155 -25.74 7.29 -39.10
C ARG A 155 -26.45 8.24 -40.05
N VAL A 156 -25.70 9.18 -40.64
CA VAL A 156 -26.18 9.97 -41.77
C VAL A 156 -26.35 8.96 -42.90
N GLY A 157 -27.57 8.49 -43.09
CA GLY A 157 -27.98 7.84 -44.32
C GLY A 157 -28.11 8.93 -45.38
N GLY A 158 -27.30 8.82 -46.42
CA GLY A 158 -27.34 9.60 -47.65
C GLY A 158 -26.54 8.86 -48.69
#